data_AF-T1ABB0-F1
#
_entry.id   AF-T1ABB0-F1
#
_cell.length_a   1.000
_cell.length_b   1.000
_cell.length_c   1.000
_cell.angle_alpha   90.00
_cell.angle_beta   90.00
_cell.angle_gamma   90.00
#
_symmetry.space_group_name_H-M   'P 1'
#
loop_
_entity.id
_entity.type
_entity.pdbx_description
1 polymer ?
#
loop_
_entity_poly.entity_id
_entity_poly.type
_entity_poly.pdbx_seq_one_letter_code
_entity_poly.pdbx_strand_id
1 'polypeptide(L)'
;MAQVENSAPWYCPINEQIYDSWSSETPIAFAAILIAFAIAAIIFMVGAALKNDRIRNFGIGELYEAIASAMIVGLFLYVSAVAFGIIPSLFVGTINPYATAFHLMLSTIQQAENVFSSLYNVFILDSFYVSINVELDLPILGAPPMSLLTQIYALPLEILVIEPTQVLASFIIEGITAIYAEYYLLVFFSVASIPVFLVPGVIFRAIFPTRALGGMLIALAMGFYIIMPTMFAIAYYFTAPNILQTLSTASVQLNRFGANSGAITNALTPDSPVVLQITSAQSAMSSFWLLILFYPLLIIAVTYAFVTQIASFIGGAAQTSSRMRTFI
;
A
#
# COMPACT_ATOMS: atom_id res chain seq x y z
N MET A 1 24.59 11.39 19.50
CA MET A 1 23.47 11.42 18.56
C MET A 1 23.92 11.63 17.11
N ALA A 2 24.81 12.59 16.81
CA ALA A 2 25.34 12.81 15.43
C ALA A 2 26.22 11.68 14.82
N GLN A 3 26.56 10.61 15.55
CA GLN A 3 27.34 9.47 15.01
C GLN A 3 26.48 8.27 14.58
N VAL A 4 25.20 8.23 14.93
CA VAL A 4 24.29 7.15 14.48
C VAL A 4 23.83 7.41 13.04
N GLU A 5 23.61 8.66 12.67
CA GLU A 5 23.23 9.08 11.30
C GLU A 5 24.27 8.71 10.23
N ASN A 6 25.57 8.71 10.58
CA ASN A 6 26.64 8.37 9.63
C ASN A 6 26.98 6.88 9.56
N SER A 7 26.50 6.07 10.52
CA SER A 7 26.88 4.65 10.64
C SER A 7 25.78 3.70 10.14
N ALA A 8 24.56 4.20 9.92
CA ALA A 8 23.44 3.39 9.44
C ALA A 8 22.48 4.23 8.56
N PRO A 9 22.82 4.53 7.29
CA PRO A 9 21.92 5.22 6.36
C PRO A 9 20.60 4.47 6.07
N TRP A 10 20.44 3.24 6.59
CA TRP A 10 19.24 2.41 6.52
C TRP A 10 18.40 2.43 7.81
N TYR A 11 18.83 3.13 8.87
CA TYR A 11 17.98 3.41 10.02
C TYR A 11 16.95 4.45 9.56
N CYS A 12 15.81 3.95 9.08
CA CYS A 12 14.77 4.83 8.57
C CYS A 12 14.36 5.78 9.70
N PRO A 13 14.42 7.11 9.53
CA PRO A 13 13.94 8.06 10.53
C PRO A 13 12.47 7.80 10.89
N ILE A 14 11.73 7.07 10.06
CA ILE A 14 10.39 6.55 10.38
C ILE A 14 10.36 5.71 11.66
N ASN A 15 11.33 4.83 11.94
CA ASN A 15 11.26 4.01 13.15
C ASN A 15 11.47 4.85 14.41
N GLU A 16 12.37 5.84 14.34
CA GLU A 16 12.61 6.80 15.42
C GLU A 16 11.44 7.77 15.56
N GLN A 17 10.89 8.29 14.47
CA GLN A 17 9.70 9.14 14.46
C GLN A 17 8.44 8.41 14.96
N ILE A 18 8.26 7.15 14.57
CA ILE A 18 7.19 6.28 15.10
C ILE A 18 7.44 6.07 16.59
N TYR A 19 8.66 5.72 17.01
CA TYR A 19 8.98 5.55 18.43
C TYR A 19 8.72 6.82 19.25
N ASP A 20 9.17 7.98 18.77
CA ASP A 20 8.97 9.27 19.43
C ASP A 20 7.49 9.60 19.56
N SER A 21 6.72 9.38 18.49
CA SER A 21 5.26 9.53 18.49
C SER A 21 4.56 8.56 19.45
N TRP A 22 5.16 7.41 19.76
CA TRP A 22 4.56 6.41 20.64
C TRP A 22 5.03 6.52 22.09
N SER A 23 6.22 7.07 22.31
CA SER A 23 6.80 7.25 23.63
C SER A 23 5.86 8.06 24.53
N SER A 24 5.12 9.02 23.97
CA SER A 24 4.12 9.82 24.67
C SER A 24 2.86 9.03 25.04
N GLU A 25 2.49 8.01 24.27
CA GLU A 25 1.28 7.20 24.46
C GLU A 25 1.50 5.99 25.38
N THR A 26 2.76 5.60 25.57
CA THR A 26 3.16 4.45 26.39
C THR A 26 2.65 4.55 27.84
N PRO A 27 2.75 5.72 28.53
CA PRO A 27 2.22 5.89 29.88
C PRO A 27 0.70 5.72 29.95
N ILE A 28 -0.02 6.16 28.92
CA ILE A 28 -1.49 6.09 28.84
C ILE A 28 -1.92 4.62 28.73
N ALA A 29 -1.26 3.84 27.87
CA ALA A 29 -1.51 2.41 27.76
C ALA A 29 -1.22 1.68 29.08
N PHE A 30 -0.13 2.02 29.77
CA PHE A 30 0.21 1.43 31.06
C PHE A 30 -0.82 1.79 32.15
N ALA A 31 -1.25 3.06 32.19
CA ALA A 31 -2.30 3.50 33.10
C ALA A 31 -3.62 2.76 32.86
N ALA A 32 -4.00 2.55 31.60
CA ALA A 32 -5.20 1.79 31.25
C ALA A 32 -5.14 0.34 31.76
N ILE A 33 -3.99 -0.32 31.62
CA ILE A 33 -3.76 -1.67 32.16
C ILE A 33 -3.89 -1.65 33.69
N LEU A 34 -3.22 -0.72 34.38
CA LEU A 34 -3.28 -0.61 35.83
C LEU A 34 -4.70 -0.35 36.35
N ILE A 35 -5.48 0.50 35.68
CA ILE A 35 -6.88 0.75 36.02
C ILE A 35 -7.70 -0.52 35.85
N ALA A 36 -7.51 -1.29 34.78
CA ALA A 36 -8.20 -2.56 34.58
C ALA A 36 -7.90 -3.56 35.72
N PHE A 37 -6.63 -3.68 36.12
CA PHE A 37 -6.23 -4.50 37.26
C PHE A 37 -6.83 -4.00 38.59
N ALA A 38 -6.85 -2.69 38.81
CA ALA A 38 -7.44 -2.09 40.01
C ALA A 38 -8.94 -2.38 40.12
N ILE A 39 -9.68 -2.24 39.01
CA ILE A 39 -11.12 -2.55 38.96
C ILE A 39 -11.35 -4.03 39.26
N ALA A 40 -10.60 -4.94 38.64
CA ALA A 40 -10.71 -6.38 38.90
C ALA A 40 -10.43 -6.73 40.37
N ALA A 41 -9.39 -6.13 40.96
CA ALA A 41 -9.04 -6.31 42.37
C ALA A 41 -10.12 -5.78 43.32
N ILE A 42 -10.73 -4.63 43.01
CA ILE A 42 -11.85 -4.06 43.81
C ILE A 42 -13.05 -5.00 43.78
N ILE A 43 -13.44 -5.50 42.60
CA ILE A 43 -14.56 -6.43 42.45
C ILE A 43 -14.32 -7.71 43.26
N PHE A 44 -13.10 -8.24 43.22
CA PHE A 44 -12.69 -9.39 44.03
C PHE A 44 -12.80 -9.10 45.54
N MET A 45 -12.27 -7.96 46.01
CA MET A 45 -12.33 -7.57 47.41
C MET A 45 -13.77 -7.38 47.91
N VAL A 46 -14.63 -6.77 47.10
CA VAL A 46 -16.07 -6.62 47.41
C VAL A 46 -16.75 -7.98 47.51
N GLY A 47 -16.47 -8.90 46.58
CA GLY A 47 -16.99 -10.27 46.63
C GLY A 47 -16.56 -11.03 47.87
N ALA A 48 -15.30 -10.87 48.28
CA ALA A 48 -14.76 -11.45 49.50
C ALA A 48 -15.38 -10.85 50.77
N ALA A 49 -15.55 -9.52 50.83
CA ALA A 49 -16.15 -8.82 51.96
C ALA A 49 -17.62 -9.22 52.18
N LEU A 50 -18.38 -9.38 51.09
CA LEU A 50 -19.78 -9.80 51.13
C LEU A 50 -19.95 -11.32 51.30
N LYS A 51 -18.86 -12.10 51.33
CA LYS A 51 -18.87 -13.57 51.34
C LYS A 51 -19.74 -14.16 50.21
N ASN A 52 -19.78 -13.49 49.06
CA ASN A 52 -20.55 -13.95 47.90
C ASN A 52 -19.61 -14.61 46.88
N ASP A 53 -19.63 -15.94 46.83
CA ASP A 53 -18.76 -16.73 45.95
C ASP A 53 -18.95 -16.38 44.46
N ARG A 54 -20.15 -15.94 44.05
CA ARG A 54 -20.42 -15.55 42.66
C ARG A 54 -19.64 -14.30 42.27
N ILE A 55 -19.65 -13.27 43.12
CA ILE A 55 -18.91 -12.02 42.87
C ILE A 55 -17.41 -12.27 42.99
N ARG A 56 -16.99 -13.08 43.98
CA ARG A 56 -15.58 -13.44 44.15
C ARG A 56 -15.03 -14.16 42.91
N ASN A 57 -15.73 -15.19 42.43
CA ASN A 57 -15.32 -15.95 41.24
C ASN A 57 -15.35 -15.08 39.98
N PHE A 58 -16.31 -14.15 39.87
CA PHE A 58 -16.32 -13.16 38.79
C PHE A 58 -15.08 -12.27 38.83
N GLY A 59 -14.71 -11.71 40.00
CA GLY A 59 -13.50 -10.90 40.15
C GLY A 59 -12.21 -11.66 39.83
N ILE A 60 -12.12 -12.94 40.20
CA ILE A 60 -10.99 -13.81 39.81
C ILE A 60 -10.95 -13.99 38.28
N GLY A 61 -12.10 -14.21 37.63
CA GLY A 61 -12.19 -14.32 36.18
C GLY A 61 -11.72 -13.06 35.46
N GLU A 62 -12.13 -11.90 35.94
CA GLU A 62 -11.72 -10.59 35.43
C GLU A 62 -10.20 -10.37 35.58
N LEU A 63 -9.61 -10.80 36.70
CA LEU A 63 -8.16 -10.74 36.92
C LEU A 63 -7.39 -11.62 35.92
N TYR A 64 -7.83 -12.87 35.71
CA TYR A 64 -7.21 -13.76 34.73
C TYR A 64 -7.27 -13.20 33.32
N GLU A 65 -8.40 -12.58 32.96
CA GLU A 65 -8.54 -11.96 31.64
C GLU A 65 -7.66 -10.71 31.48
N ALA A 66 -7.54 -9.87 32.51
CA ALA A 66 -6.63 -8.72 32.49
C ALA A 66 -5.16 -9.16 32.31
N ILE A 67 -4.74 -10.23 32.99
CA ILE A 67 -3.41 -10.83 32.81
C ILE A 67 -3.23 -11.35 31.39
N ALA A 68 -4.17 -12.12 30.87
CA ALA A 68 -4.11 -12.64 29.50
C ALA A 68 -4.01 -11.50 28.47
N SER A 69 -4.74 -10.41 28.69
CA SER A 69 -4.70 -9.21 27.86
C SER A 69 -3.32 -8.56 27.83
N ALA A 70 -2.74 -8.35 29.02
CA ALA A 70 -1.42 -7.76 29.15
C ALA A 70 -0.35 -8.65 28.48
N MET A 71 -0.45 -9.97 28.64
CA MET A 71 0.46 -10.92 27.97
C MET A 71 0.32 -10.87 26.44
N ILE A 72 -0.90 -10.80 25.90
CA ILE A 72 -1.13 -10.71 24.44
C ILE A 72 -0.52 -9.43 23.87
N VAL A 73 -0.75 -8.28 24.52
CA VAL A 73 -0.17 -7.00 24.09
C VAL A 73 1.35 -7.03 24.20
N GLY A 74 1.90 -7.54 25.30
CA GLY A 74 3.35 -7.67 25.48
C GLY A 74 4.00 -8.59 24.43
N LEU A 75 3.36 -9.74 24.15
CA LEU A 75 3.82 -10.66 23.12
C LEU A 75 3.73 -10.04 21.72
N PHE A 76 2.68 -9.27 21.43
CA PHE A 76 2.56 -8.54 20.18
C PHE A 76 3.67 -7.51 19.99
N LEU A 77 3.94 -6.69 21.01
CA LEU A 77 5.02 -5.70 20.95
C LEU A 77 6.38 -6.39 20.79
N TYR A 78 6.58 -7.52 21.48
CA TYR A 78 7.78 -8.34 21.32
C TYR A 78 7.90 -8.90 19.89
N VAL A 79 6.85 -9.52 19.35
CA VAL A 79 6.84 -10.05 17.98
C VAL A 79 7.07 -8.93 16.96
N SER A 80 6.47 -7.76 17.16
CA SER A 80 6.71 -6.58 16.31
C SER A 80 8.17 -6.15 16.35
N ALA A 81 8.75 -6.03 17.54
CA ALA A 81 10.16 -5.66 17.72
C ALA A 81 11.10 -6.69 17.10
N VAL A 82 10.80 -7.98 17.22
CA VAL A 82 11.59 -9.07 16.64
C VAL A 82 11.44 -9.11 15.11
N ALA A 83 10.22 -8.98 14.59
CA ALA A 83 9.92 -9.03 13.16
C ALA A 83 10.51 -7.83 12.40
N PHE A 84 10.47 -6.64 13.00
CA PHE A 84 10.99 -5.42 12.38
C PHE A 84 12.45 -5.12 12.71
N GLY A 85 12.97 -5.62 13.83
CA GLY A 85 14.34 -5.36 14.28
C GLY A 85 15.30 -6.53 14.06
N ILE A 86 14.98 -7.69 14.63
CA ILE A 86 15.97 -8.77 14.82
C ILE A 86 16.04 -9.70 13.60
N ILE A 87 14.91 -10.21 13.11
CA ILE A 87 14.89 -11.25 12.06
C ILE A 87 15.52 -10.76 10.74
N PRO A 88 15.17 -9.57 10.21
CA PRO A 88 15.74 -9.12 8.95
C PRO A 88 17.26 -9.00 9.03
N SER A 89 17.79 -8.51 10.17
CA SER A 89 19.22 -8.31 10.37
C SER A 89 20.08 -9.57 10.21
N LEU A 90 19.51 -10.77 10.41
CA LEU A 90 20.27 -12.03 10.43
C LEU A 90 20.28 -12.78 9.11
N PHE A 91 19.26 -12.67 8.26
CA PHE A 91 19.08 -13.59 7.12
C PHE A 91 19.22 -12.94 5.73
N VAL A 92 18.90 -11.65 5.57
CA VAL A 92 18.84 -11.02 4.24
C VAL A 92 19.45 -9.60 4.23
N GLY A 93 20.13 -9.21 5.32
CA GLY A 93 20.40 -7.80 5.62
C GLY A 93 19.15 -7.12 6.19
N THR A 94 19.31 -5.97 6.85
CA THR A 94 18.22 -5.26 7.55
C THR A 94 17.12 -4.76 6.60
N ILE A 95 16.22 -5.66 6.18
CA ILE A 95 15.04 -5.35 5.38
C ILE A 95 13.93 -4.88 6.33
N ASN A 96 13.68 -3.57 6.37
CA ASN A 96 12.49 -3.03 7.00
C ASN A 96 11.30 -3.19 6.03
N PRO A 97 10.24 -3.96 6.36
CA PRO A 97 9.09 -4.20 5.49
C PRO A 97 8.42 -2.92 5.00
N TYR A 98 8.32 -1.90 5.86
CA TYR A 98 7.79 -0.60 5.47
C TYR A 98 8.70 0.11 4.47
N ALA A 99 10.01 0.15 4.73
CA ALA A 99 10.96 0.79 3.81
C ALA A 99 10.96 0.11 2.44
N THR A 100 10.89 -1.23 2.41
CA THR A 100 10.79 -2.00 1.17
C THR A 100 9.49 -1.72 0.43
N ALA A 101 8.35 -1.71 1.13
CA ALA A 101 7.06 -1.38 0.53
C ALA A 101 7.03 0.06 -0.01
N PHE A 102 7.56 1.04 0.72
CA PHE A 102 7.65 2.43 0.27
C PHE A 102 8.60 2.57 -0.93
N HIS A 103 9.76 1.91 -0.90
CA HIS A 103 10.70 1.93 -2.02
C HIS A 103 10.07 1.32 -3.28
N LEU A 104 9.31 0.23 -3.15
CA LEU A 104 8.55 -0.34 -4.27
C LEU A 104 7.61 0.70 -4.88
N MET A 105 6.73 1.29 -4.07
CA MET A 105 5.70 2.19 -4.57
C MET A 105 6.32 3.42 -5.23
N LEU A 106 7.32 4.04 -4.58
CA LEU A 106 7.99 5.23 -5.11
C LEU A 106 8.80 4.93 -6.39
N SER A 107 9.53 3.81 -6.43
CA SER A 107 10.26 3.43 -7.64
C SER A 107 9.31 3.09 -8.78
N THR A 108 8.17 2.44 -8.49
CA THR A 108 7.15 2.12 -9.49
C THR A 108 6.49 3.40 -10.03
N ILE A 109 6.15 4.34 -9.14
CA ILE A 109 5.64 5.67 -9.53
C ILE A 109 6.67 6.37 -10.43
N GLN A 110 7.94 6.45 -10.02
CA GLN A 110 8.97 7.13 -10.79
C GLN A 110 9.17 6.51 -12.18
N GLN A 111 9.19 5.17 -12.27
CA GLN A 111 9.31 4.51 -13.58
C GLN A 111 8.06 4.71 -14.44
N ALA A 112 6.87 4.69 -13.84
CA ALA A 112 5.62 4.98 -14.55
C ALA A 112 5.57 6.43 -15.05
N GLU A 113 6.00 7.40 -14.24
CA GLU A 113 6.13 8.82 -14.62
C GLU A 113 7.13 9.01 -15.77
N ASN A 114 8.25 8.29 -15.75
CA ASN A 114 9.22 8.32 -16.86
C ASN A 114 8.61 7.80 -18.15
N VAL A 115 7.86 6.69 -18.11
CA VAL A 115 7.15 6.16 -19.29
C VAL A 115 6.10 7.15 -19.77
N PHE A 116 5.30 7.70 -18.84
CA PHE A 116 4.29 8.71 -19.16
C PHE A 116 4.89 9.94 -19.85
N SER A 117 5.96 10.51 -19.30
CA SER A 117 6.65 11.65 -19.90
C SER A 117 7.20 11.33 -21.29
N SER A 118 7.72 10.11 -21.48
CA SER A 118 8.22 9.65 -22.77
C SER A 118 7.09 9.54 -23.80
N LEU A 119 5.95 8.94 -23.43
CA LEU A 119 4.75 8.86 -24.26
C LEU A 119 4.19 10.25 -24.59
N TYR A 120 4.15 11.15 -23.61
CA TYR A 120 3.69 12.52 -23.81
C TYR A 120 4.55 13.31 -24.81
N ASN A 121 5.88 13.14 -24.75
CA ASN A 121 6.79 13.76 -25.71
C ASN A 121 6.55 13.25 -27.14
N VAL A 122 6.36 11.93 -27.31
CA VAL A 122 6.00 11.33 -28.61
C VAL A 122 4.68 11.89 -29.12
N PHE A 123 3.65 11.92 -28.26
CA PHE A 123 2.33 12.44 -28.59
C PHE A 123 2.38 13.91 -29.05
N ILE A 124 3.06 14.80 -28.32
CA ILE A 124 3.15 16.22 -28.73
C ILE A 124 3.84 16.36 -30.07
N LEU A 125 4.96 15.66 -30.27
CA LEU A 125 5.75 15.78 -31.48
C LEU A 125 4.95 15.31 -32.70
N ASP A 126 4.30 14.15 -32.59
CA ASP A 126 3.52 13.57 -33.68
C ASP A 126 2.24 14.35 -33.96
N SER A 127 1.53 14.82 -32.93
CA SER A 127 0.37 15.69 -33.10
C SER A 127 0.72 17.03 -33.73
N PHE A 128 1.89 17.60 -33.39
CA PHE A 128 2.40 18.81 -34.05
C PHE A 128 2.60 18.57 -35.55
N TYR A 129 3.21 17.47 -35.95
CA TYR A 129 3.41 17.17 -37.37
C TYR A 129 2.11 16.93 -38.13
N VAL A 130 1.14 16.26 -37.51
CA VAL A 130 -0.20 16.07 -38.09
C VAL A 130 -0.95 17.40 -38.26
N SER A 131 -0.69 18.38 -37.38
CA SER A 131 -1.32 19.71 -37.46
C SER A 131 -0.81 20.57 -38.63
N ILE A 132 0.34 20.22 -39.23
CA ILE A 132 0.91 20.98 -40.35
C ILE A 132 0.15 20.63 -41.64
N ASN A 133 -0.81 21.47 -41.99
CA ASN A 133 -1.45 21.44 -43.30
C ASN A 133 -0.64 22.28 -44.30
N VAL A 134 -0.09 21.64 -45.33
CA VAL A 134 0.50 22.33 -46.48
C VAL A 134 -0.51 22.33 -47.61
N GLU A 135 -1.14 23.47 -47.83
CA GLU A 135 -2.07 23.69 -48.94
C GLU A 135 -1.27 24.19 -50.16
N LEU A 136 -1.26 23.39 -51.23
CA LEU A 136 -0.74 23.80 -52.53
C LEU A 136 -1.90 24.31 -53.38
N ASP A 137 -2.01 25.63 -53.51
CA ASP A 137 -2.89 26.25 -54.48
C ASP A 137 -2.24 26.12 -55.87
N LEU A 138 -2.80 25.27 -56.73
CA LEU A 138 -2.38 25.11 -58.11
C LEU A 138 -3.39 25.85 -59.01
N PRO A 139 -3.12 27.12 -59.36
CA PRO A 139 -4.08 27.98 -60.07
C PRO A 139 -4.39 27.52 -61.52
N ILE A 140 -3.79 26.44 -62.00
CA ILE A 140 -3.82 26.04 -63.41
C ILE A 140 -4.96 25.04 -63.72
N LEU A 141 -5.66 24.46 -62.73
CA LEU A 141 -6.69 23.44 -63.01
C LEU A 141 -8.05 23.62 -62.34
N GLY A 142 -8.30 24.70 -61.58
CA GLY A 142 -9.56 24.84 -60.83
C GLY A 142 -9.82 23.69 -59.85
N ALA A 143 -8.78 22.93 -59.50
CA ALA A 143 -8.85 21.87 -58.51
C ALA A 143 -8.86 22.52 -57.11
N PRO A 144 -9.65 21.99 -56.15
CA PRO A 144 -9.59 22.45 -54.77
C PRO A 144 -8.16 22.25 -54.24
N PRO A 145 -7.69 23.12 -53.32
CA PRO A 145 -6.38 22.97 -52.71
C PRO A 145 -6.27 21.56 -52.12
N MET A 146 -5.34 20.76 -52.64
CA MET A 146 -5.07 19.44 -52.11
C MET A 146 -4.01 19.56 -51.01
N SER A 147 -4.36 19.15 -49.80
CA SER A 147 -3.38 18.92 -48.75
C SER A 147 -2.62 17.63 -49.04
N LEU A 148 -1.40 17.76 -49.55
CA LEU A 148 -0.59 16.62 -50.02
C LEU A 148 0.08 15.85 -48.86
N LEU A 149 0.31 16.53 -47.73
CA LEU A 149 1.04 15.98 -46.58
C LEU A 149 0.11 15.31 -45.56
N THR A 150 -1.12 15.78 -45.38
CA THR A 150 -1.97 15.27 -44.29
C THR A 150 -2.74 14.00 -44.62
N GLN A 151 -3.11 13.71 -45.86
CA GLN A 151 -3.86 12.47 -46.13
C GLN A 151 -3.02 11.19 -46.11
N ILE A 152 -1.73 11.24 -46.50
CA ILE A 152 -0.91 10.02 -46.62
C ILE A 152 -0.23 9.67 -45.29
N TYR A 153 0.20 10.67 -44.53
CA TYR A 153 0.97 10.45 -43.31
C TYR A 153 0.17 10.62 -42.02
N ALA A 154 -0.89 11.44 -41.99
CA ALA A 154 -1.61 11.68 -40.74
C ALA A 154 -2.40 10.45 -40.28
N LEU A 155 -3.08 9.75 -41.18
CA LEU A 155 -3.96 8.64 -40.82
C LEU A 155 -3.21 7.44 -40.22
N PRO A 156 -2.06 6.99 -40.77
CA PRO A 156 -1.24 5.98 -40.10
C PRO A 156 -0.70 6.44 -38.76
N LEU A 157 -0.25 7.70 -38.64
CA LEU A 157 0.30 8.23 -37.40
C LEU A 157 -0.77 8.31 -36.30
N GLU A 158 -1.98 8.72 -36.66
CA GLU A 158 -3.12 8.85 -35.76
C GLU A 158 -3.51 7.48 -35.16
N ILE A 159 -3.70 6.48 -36.01
CA ILE A 159 -4.15 5.14 -35.61
C ILE A 159 -3.04 4.34 -34.90
N LEU A 160 -1.80 4.40 -35.40
CA LEU A 160 -0.72 3.55 -34.90
C LEU A 160 0.01 4.13 -33.69
N VAL A 161 0.01 5.46 -33.53
CA VAL A 161 0.83 6.13 -32.52
C VAL A 161 0.01 7.05 -31.63
N ILE A 162 -0.71 8.04 -32.18
CA ILE A 162 -1.38 9.08 -31.37
C ILE A 162 -2.45 8.47 -30.45
N GLU A 163 -3.41 7.73 -31.01
CA GLU A 163 -4.49 7.12 -30.22
C GLU A 163 -3.96 6.12 -29.17
N PRO A 164 -3.11 5.14 -29.50
CA PRO A 164 -2.58 4.21 -28.51
C PRO A 164 -1.76 4.91 -27.42
N THR A 165 -0.97 5.92 -27.78
CA THR A 165 -0.15 6.68 -26.81
C THR A 165 -1.05 7.43 -25.84
N GLN A 166 -2.12 8.07 -26.32
CA GLN A 166 -3.06 8.78 -25.46
C GLN A 166 -3.77 7.81 -24.48
N VAL A 167 -4.23 6.66 -24.97
CA VAL A 167 -4.90 5.64 -24.15
C VAL A 167 -3.94 5.05 -23.11
N LEU A 168 -2.69 4.75 -23.49
CA LEU A 168 -1.68 4.26 -22.55
C LEU A 168 -1.34 5.31 -21.50
N ALA A 169 -1.19 6.57 -21.91
CA ALA A 169 -0.89 7.67 -21.02
C ALA A 169 -2.01 7.88 -19.98
N SER A 170 -3.29 7.79 -20.38
CA SER A 170 -4.40 7.87 -19.42
C SER A 170 -4.39 6.71 -18.43
N PHE A 171 -4.15 5.48 -18.89
CA PHE A 171 -4.05 4.33 -17.99
C PHE A 171 -2.88 4.45 -17.00
N ILE A 172 -1.73 4.97 -17.45
CA ILE A 172 -0.59 5.17 -16.55
C ILE A 172 -0.89 6.21 -15.48
N ILE A 173 -1.54 7.33 -15.83
CA ILE A 173 -1.94 8.35 -14.84
C ILE A 173 -2.89 7.76 -13.80
N GLU A 174 -3.90 7.01 -14.23
CA GLU A 174 -4.85 6.35 -13.32
C GLU A 174 -4.13 5.36 -12.39
N GLY A 175 -3.21 4.56 -12.94
CA GLY A 175 -2.39 3.64 -12.17
C GLY A 175 -1.48 4.34 -11.15
N ILE A 176 -0.79 5.42 -11.55
CA ILE A 176 0.03 6.23 -10.64
C ILE A 176 -0.82 6.78 -9.48
N THR A 177 -2.03 7.26 -9.79
CA THR A 177 -2.95 7.78 -8.77
C THR A 177 -3.37 6.70 -7.77
N ALA A 178 -3.62 5.47 -8.24
CA ALA A 178 -3.92 4.33 -7.37
C ALA A 178 -2.72 3.96 -6.47
N ILE A 179 -1.49 3.92 -7.02
CA ILE A 179 -0.28 3.65 -6.22
C ILE A 179 -0.06 4.74 -5.16
N TYR A 180 -0.31 6.02 -5.47
CA TYR A 180 -0.26 7.08 -4.47
C TYR A 180 -1.30 6.88 -3.36
N ALA A 181 -2.52 6.46 -3.69
CA ALA A 181 -3.54 6.16 -2.69
C ALA A 181 -3.10 5.01 -1.77
N GLU A 182 -2.49 3.95 -2.32
CA GLU A 182 -1.91 2.84 -1.54
C GLU A 182 -0.75 3.29 -0.65
N TYR A 183 0.13 4.16 -1.19
CA TYR A 183 1.23 4.75 -0.45
C TYR A 183 0.73 5.51 0.78
N TYR A 184 -0.24 6.41 0.60
CA TYR A 184 -0.80 7.16 1.72
C TYR A 184 -1.61 6.29 2.69
N LEU A 185 -2.25 5.22 2.20
CA LEU A 185 -2.92 4.23 3.05
C LEU A 185 -1.91 3.51 3.96
N LEU A 186 -0.75 3.10 3.42
CA LEU A 186 0.31 2.48 4.22
C LEU A 186 0.93 3.44 5.22
N VAL A 187 1.15 4.71 4.83
CA VAL A 187 1.62 5.77 5.75
C VAL A 187 0.59 6.02 6.85
N PHE A 188 -0.70 6.05 6.52
CA PHE A 188 -1.76 6.20 7.51
C PHE A 188 -1.73 5.05 8.53
N PHE A 189 -1.66 3.80 8.08
CA PHE A 189 -1.64 2.66 8.99
C PHE A 189 -0.33 2.52 9.78
N SER A 190 0.81 2.95 9.25
CA SER A 190 2.08 2.92 10.01
C SER A 190 2.04 3.86 11.22
N VAL A 191 1.38 5.02 11.09
CA VAL A 191 1.28 6.02 12.17
C VAL A 191 0.05 5.77 13.06
N ALA A 192 -1.11 5.47 12.47
CA ALA A 192 -2.37 5.41 13.20
C ALA A 192 -2.63 4.08 13.90
N SER A 193 -2.04 2.96 13.43
CA SER A 193 -2.48 1.62 13.85
C SER A 193 -2.41 1.38 15.35
N ILE A 194 -1.36 1.86 16.03
CA ILE A 194 -1.23 1.72 17.48
C ILE A 194 -2.05 2.74 18.27
N PRO A 195 -1.89 4.06 18.09
CA PRO A 195 -2.61 5.02 18.91
C PRO A 195 -4.13 4.94 18.69
N VAL A 196 -4.59 4.66 17.46
CA VAL A 196 -6.02 4.64 17.14
C VAL A 196 -6.67 3.30 17.43
N PHE A 197 -5.99 2.18 17.22
CA PHE A 197 -6.62 0.85 17.40
C PHE A 197 -6.13 0.11 18.64
N LEU A 198 -4.82 0.10 18.92
CA LEU A 198 -4.29 -0.66 20.05
C LEU A 198 -4.68 -0.03 21.39
N VAL A 199 -4.45 1.28 21.57
CA VAL A 199 -4.73 1.95 22.86
C VAL A 199 -6.22 1.90 23.22
N PRO A 200 -7.16 2.32 22.34
CA PRO A 200 -8.59 2.13 22.59
C PRO A 200 -8.99 0.66 22.72
N GLY A 201 -8.34 -0.24 21.98
CA GLY A 201 -8.59 -1.68 22.09
C GLY A 201 -8.32 -2.23 23.49
N VAL A 202 -7.23 -1.79 24.13
CA VAL A 202 -6.90 -2.14 25.51
C VAL A 202 -7.92 -1.54 26.49
N ILE A 203 -8.31 -0.27 26.30
CA ILE A 203 -9.30 0.40 27.14
C ILE A 203 -10.66 -0.30 27.06
N PHE A 204 -11.16 -0.60 25.85
CA PHE A 204 -12.44 -1.27 25.67
C PHE A 204 -12.46 -2.69 26.21
N ARG A 205 -11.29 -3.32 26.36
CA ARG A 205 -11.18 -4.63 26.99
C ARG A 205 -11.42 -4.60 28.50
N ALA A 206 -11.11 -3.47 29.14
CA ALA A 206 -11.38 -3.26 30.57
C ALA A 206 -12.88 -3.11 30.89
N ILE A 207 -13.70 -2.75 29.89
CA ILE A 207 -15.13 -2.50 30.06
C ILE A 207 -15.93 -3.73 29.56
N PHE A 208 -16.65 -4.39 30.47
CA PHE A 208 -17.35 -5.66 30.22
C PHE A 208 -18.18 -5.73 28.92
N PRO A 209 -19.09 -4.78 28.60
CA PRO A 209 -19.87 -4.86 27.37
C PRO A 209 -19.07 -4.62 26.07
N THR A 210 -17.93 -3.93 26.12
CA THR A 210 -17.15 -3.55 24.93
C THR A 210 -15.93 -4.45 24.70
N ARG A 211 -15.77 -5.51 25.50
CA ARG A 211 -14.62 -6.41 25.47
C ARG A 211 -14.37 -7.08 24.12
N ALA A 212 -15.43 -7.54 23.46
CA ALA A 212 -15.35 -8.13 22.12
C ALA A 212 -14.84 -7.11 21.08
N LEU A 213 -15.30 -5.86 21.19
CA LEU A 213 -14.84 -4.76 20.34
C LEU A 213 -13.37 -4.43 20.61
N GLY A 214 -12.95 -4.45 21.88
CA GLY A 214 -11.55 -4.28 22.27
C GLY A 214 -10.63 -5.33 21.62
N GLY A 215 -11.02 -6.61 21.66
CA GLY A 215 -10.29 -7.68 20.99
C GLY A 215 -10.20 -7.51 19.46
N MET A 216 -11.27 -7.03 18.83
CA MET A 216 -11.28 -6.70 17.39
C MET A 216 -10.33 -5.55 17.07
N LEU A 217 -10.32 -4.48 17.87
CA LEU A 217 -9.42 -3.34 17.65
C LEU A 217 -7.94 -3.72 17.84
N ILE A 218 -7.63 -4.55 18.83
CA ILE A 218 -6.27 -5.09 19.00
C ILE A 218 -5.88 -5.91 17.76
N ALA A 219 -6.76 -6.82 17.30
CA ALA A 219 -6.49 -7.61 16.10
C ALA A 219 -6.29 -6.74 14.86
N LEU A 220 -7.07 -5.67 14.72
CA LEU A 220 -6.97 -4.70 13.65
C LEU A 220 -5.62 -3.98 13.68
N ALA A 221 -5.18 -3.50 14.85
CA ALA A 221 -3.85 -2.93 15.05
C ALA A 221 -2.76 -3.90 14.58
N MET A 222 -2.84 -5.17 14.99
CA MET A 222 -1.86 -6.20 14.62
C MET A 222 -1.84 -6.46 13.11
N GLY A 223 -3.02 -6.58 12.48
CA GLY A 223 -3.14 -6.86 11.05
C GLY A 223 -2.59 -5.74 10.19
N PHE A 224 -2.98 -4.50 10.46
CA PHE A 224 -2.52 -3.35 9.66
C PHE A 224 -1.08 -2.95 9.97
N TYR A 225 -0.59 -3.16 11.19
CA TYR A 225 0.79 -2.82 11.56
C TYR A 225 1.80 -3.87 11.09
N ILE A 226 1.48 -5.17 11.19
CA ILE A 226 2.43 -6.24 10.82
C ILE A 226 2.10 -6.84 9.46
N ILE A 227 0.89 -7.35 9.28
CA ILE A 227 0.56 -8.20 8.14
C ILE A 227 0.52 -7.40 6.85
N MET A 228 -0.12 -6.23 6.85
CA MET A 228 -0.22 -5.42 5.64
C MET A 228 1.16 -5.05 5.04
N PRO A 229 2.08 -4.37 5.75
CA PRO A 229 3.37 -3.99 5.17
C PRO A 229 4.26 -5.20 4.83
N THR A 230 4.19 -6.29 5.61
CA THR A 230 4.96 -7.51 5.30
C THR A 230 4.47 -8.15 4.01
N MET A 231 3.15 -8.19 3.77
CA MET A 231 2.60 -8.71 2.53
C MET A 231 2.94 -7.83 1.32
N PHE A 232 2.99 -6.49 1.48
CA PHE A 232 3.52 -5.61 0.43
C PHE A 232 5.01 -5.85 0.14
N ALA A 233 5.82 -6.07 1.18
CA ALA A 233 7.23 -6.40 1.00
C ALA A 233 7.45 -7.78 0.35
N ILE A 234 6.57 -8.75 0.63
CA ILE A 234 6.58 -10.05 -0.06
C ILE A 234 6.18 -9.88 -1.52
N ALA A 235 5.12 -9.13 -1.80
CA ALA A 235 4.70 -8.83 -3.17
C ALA A 235 5.84 -8.19 -3.97
N TYR A 236 6.55 -7.21 -3.38
CA TYR A 236 7.74 -6.59 -3.96
C TYR A 236 8.77 -7.62 -4.44
N TYR A 237 9.14 -8.55 -3.56
CA TYR A 237 10.21 -9.51 -3.85
C TYR A 237 9.88 -10.40 -5.06
N PHE A 238 8.60 -10.71 -5.28
CA PHE A 238 8.19 -11.59 -6.36
C PHE A 238 7.90 -10.87 -7.69
N THR A 239 7.54 -9.59 -7.69
CA THR A 239 7.08 -8.90 -8.92
C THR A 239 7.90 -7.70 -9.36
N ALA A 240 8.47 -6.96 -8.42
CA ALA A 240 9.00 -5.63 -8.70
C ALA A 240 10.17 -5.60 -9.70
N PRO A 241 11.19 -6.50 -9.60
CA PRO A 241 12.38 -6.36 -10.44
C PRO A 241 12.05 -6.41 -11.93
N ASN A 242 11.16 -7.31 -12.33
CA ASN A 242 10.80 -7.50 -13.73
C ASN A 242 9.98 -6.31 -14.27
N ILE A 243 9.03 -5.81 -13.48
CA ILE A 243 8.17 -4.69 -13.89
C ILE A 243 8.98 -3.41 -14.00
N LEU A 244 9.80 -3.10 -12.99
CA LEU A 244 10.64 -1.89 -12.97
C LEU A 244 11.63 -1.89 -14.14
N GLN A 245 12.27 -3.04 -14.41
CA GLN A 245 13.17 -3.17 -15.55
C GLN A 245 12.45 -3.01 -16.89
N THR A 246 11.24 -3.56 -17.02
CA THR A 246 10.45 -3.46 -18.26
C THR A 246 9.99 -2.03 -18.51
N LEU A 247 9.46 -1.34 -17.50
CA LEU A 247 9.05 0.06 -17.60
C LEU A 247 10.25 0.98 -17.87
N SER A 248 11.37 0.76 -17.18
CA SER A 248 12.60 1.52 -17.41
C SER A 248 13.10 1.33 -18.84
N THR A 249 13.14 0.08 -19.34
CA THR A 249 13.54 -0.21 -20.73
C THR A 249 12.59 0.44 -21.73
N ALA A 250 11.27 0.35 -21.51
CA ALA A 250 10.28 0.98 -22.38
C ALA A 250 10.46 2.50 -22.45
N SER A 251 10.64 3.18 -21.31
CA SER A 251 10.87 4.64 -21.30
C SER A 251 12.13 5.05 -22.04
N VAL A 252 13.25 4.32 -21.87
CA VAL A 252 14.51 4.61 -22.55
C VAL A 252 14.39 4.41 -24.06
N GLN A 253 13.73 3.34 -24.51
CA GLN A 253 13.57 3.08 -25.94
C GLN A 253 12.57 4.05 -26.59
N LEU A 254 11.47 4.40 -25.91
CA LEU A 254 10.52 5.41 -26.37
C LEU A 254 11.20 6.76 -26.54
N ASN A 255 12.00 7.21 -25.55
CA ASN A 255 12.78 8.44 -25.70
C ASN A 255 13.81 8.34 -26.82
N ARG A 256 14.44 7.17 -27.03
CA ARG A 256 15.44 7.01 -28.09
C ARG A 256 14.84 7.12 -29.49
N PHE A 257 13.71 6.46 -29.75
CA PHE A 257 13.13 6.37 -31.09
C PHE A 257 12.09 7.45 -31.38
N GLY A 258 11.43 7.94 -30.32
CA GLY A 258 10.39 8.95 -30.36
C GLY A 258 10.88 10.38 -30.15
N ALA A 259 12.11 10.58 -29.66
CA ALA A 259 12.73 11.90 -29.66
C ALA A 259 13.51 12.16 -30.96
N ASN A 260 13.59 13.43 -31.35
CA ASN A 260 14.34 13.99 -32.49
C ASN A 260 13.64 13.86 -33.87
N SER A 261 14.30 14.38 -34.90
CA SER A 261 13.79 14.52 -36.28
C SER A 261 13.47 13.21 -37.00
N GLY A 262 13.76 12.05 -36.40
CA GLY A 262 13.48 10.72 -36.96
C GLY A 262 12.18 10.08 -36.46
N ALA A 263 11.46 10.70 -35.52
CA ALA A 263 10.25 10.13 -34.92
C ALA A 263 9.17 9.81 -35.96
N ILE A 264 8.93 10.73 -36.90
CA ILE A 264 7.94 10.54 -37.99
C ILE A 264 8.29 9.30 -38.80
N THR A 265 9.53 9.20 -39.29
CA THR A 265 9.97 8.05 -40.10
C THR A 265 9.91 6.73 -39.32
N ASN A 266 10.07 6.80 -38.00
CA ASN A 266 10.00 5.65 -37.10
C ASN A 266 8.57 5.33 -36.63
N ALA A 267 7.54 6.00 -37.17
CA ALA A 267 6.13 5.84 -36.80
C ALA A 267 5.20 5.48 -37.98
N LEU A 268 5.71 5.46 -39.22
CA LEU A 268 4.86 5.34 -40.42
C LEU A 268 4.30 3.94 -40.70
N THR A 269 4.97 2.90 -40.20
CA THR A 269 4.61 1.50 -40.49
C THR A 269 4.35 0.72 -39.21
N PRO A 270 3.57 -0.36 -39.26
CA PRO A 270 3.34 -1.23 -38.09
C PRO A 270 4.64 -1.82 -37.50
N ASP A 271 5.65 -2.06 -38.34
CA ASP A 271 6.96 -2.60 -37.94
C ASP A 271 7.96 -1.52 -37.54
N SER A 272 7.52 -0.25 -37.48
CA SER A 272 8.39 0.86 -37.16
C SER A 272 8.80 0.84 -35.68
N PRO A 273 10.02 1.29 -35.34
CA PRO A 273 10.54 1.16 -33.99
C PRO A 273 9.65 1.78 -32.91
N VAL A 274 9.02 2.94 -33.18
CA VAL A 274 8.14 3.61 -32.20
C VAL A 274 6.89 2.78 -31.95
N VAL A 275 6.23 2.26 -33.00
CA VAL A 275 5.03 1.42 -32.88
C VAL A 275 5.32 0.13 -32.11
N LEU A 276 6.48 -0.49 -32.36
CA LEU A 276 6.90 -1.68 -31.62
C LEU A 276 7.17 -1.38 -30.14
N GLN A 277 7.76 -0.22 -29.81
CA GLN A 277 7.97 0.18 -28.43
C GLN A 277 6.67 0.54 -27.71
N ILE A 278 5.71 1.18 -28.39
CA ILE A 278 4.38 1.46 -27.85
C ILE A 278 3.65 0.14 -27.54
N THR A 279 3.72 -0.83 -28.47
CA THR A 279 3.18 -2.17 -28.26
C THR A 279 3.86 -2.90 -27.09
N SER A 280 5.18 -2.75 -26.94
CA SER A 280 5.93 -3.30 -25.80
C SER A 280 5.50 -2.63 -24.48
N ALA A 281 5.35 -1.30 -24.46
CA ALA A 281 4.84 -0.57 -23.30
C ALA A 281 3.42 -1.04 -22.94
N GLN A 282 2.55 -1.24 -23.93
CA GLN A 282 1.22 -1.81 -23.75
C GLN A 282 1.26 -3.23 -23.12
N SER A 283 2.20 -4.08 -23.55
CA SER A 283 2.36 -5.40 -22.94
C SER A 283 2.79 -5.32 -21.47
N ALA A 284 3.65 -4.35 -21.13
CA ALA A 284 4.09 -4.09 -19.76
C ALA A 284 2.95 -3.57 -18.87
N MET A 285 1.95 -2.88 -19.45
CA MET A 285 0.78 -2.39 -18.72
C MET A 285 -0.03 -3.51 -18.08
N SER A 286 -0.10 -4.69 -18.68
CA SER A 286 -0.82 -5.83 -18.07
C SER A 286 -0.22 -6.22 -16.72
N SER A 287 1.10 -6.34 -16.65
CA SER A 287 1.81 -6.64 -15.39
C SER A 287 1.73 -5.50 -14.39
N PHE A 288 1.79 -4.24 -14.86
CA PHE A 288 1.61 -3.05 -14.03
C PHE A 288 0.20 -3.01 -13.40
N TRP A 289 -0.85 -3.28 -14.16
CA TRP A 289 -2.23 -3.31 -13.63
C TRP A 289 -2.48 -4.48 -12.69
N LEU A 290 -1.86 -5.64 -12.93
CA LEU A 290 -1.85 -6.72 -11.96
C LEU A 290 -1.19 -6.28 -10.65
N LEU A 291 -0.06 -5.55 -10.73
CA LEU A 291 0.60 -5.01 -9.53
C LEU A 291 -0.34 -4.11 -8.72
N ILE A 292 -1.07 -3.22 -9.40
CA ILE A 292 -1.87 -2.16 -8.77
C ILE A 292 -3.25 -2.64 -8.30
N LEU A 293 -3.93 -3.51 -9.05
CA LEU A 293 -5.28 -3.93 -8.66
C LEU A 293 -5.28 -5.23 -7.87
N PHE A 294 -4.49 -6.20 -8.30
CA PHE A 294 -4.58 -7.55 -7.74
C PHE A 294 -3.86 -7.66 -6.39
N TYR A 295 -2.63 -7.13 -6.27
CA TYR A 295 -1.89 -7.26 -5.02
C TYR A 295 -2.54 -6.52 -3.86
N PRO A 296 -2.96 -5.25 -3.97
CA PRO A 296 -3.59 -4.55 -2.85
C PRO A 296 -4.88 -5.22 -2.40
N LEU A 297 -5.69 -5.70 -3.34
CA LEU A 297 -6.91 -6.44 -3.02
C LEU A 297 -6.60 -7.75 -2.29
N LEU A 298 -5.59 -8.50 -2.75
CA LEU A 298 -5.14 -9.72 -2.09
C LEU A 298 -4.58 -9.43 -0.70
N ILE A 299 -3.77 -8.38 -0.55
CA ILE A 299 -3.18 -7.95 0.73
C ILE A 299 -4.28 -7.54 1.72
N ILE A 300 -5.29 -6.78 1.27
CA ILE A 300 -6.45 -6.42 2.10
C ILE A 300 -7.22 -7.69 2.50
N ALA A 301 -7.45 -8.62 1.58
CA ALA A 301 -8.15 -9.87 1.87
C ALA A 301 -7.41 -10.74 2.90
N VAL A 302 -6.08 -10.91 2.74
CA VAL A 302 -5.24 -11.65 3.70
C VAL A 302 -5.20 -10.94 5.05
N THR A 303 -5.05 -9.61 5.06
CA THR A 303 -5.05 -8.82 6.29
C THR A 303 -6.39 -8.94 7.02
N TYR A 304 -7.51 -8.87 6.29
CA TYR A 304 -8.85 -9.07 6.85
C TYR A 304 -9.04 -10.48 7.42
N ALA A 305 -8.61 -11.52 6.68
CA ALA A 305 -8.65 -12.90 7.16
C ALA A 305 -7.83 -13.09 8.44
N PHE A 306 -6.65 -12.48 8.52
CA PHE A 306 -5.84 -12.48 9.73
C PHE A 306 -6.55 -11.76 10.89
N VAL A 307 -7.05 -10.54 10.66
CA VAL A 307 -7.75 -9.75 11.69
C VAL A 307 -8.93 -10.52 12.25
N THR A 308 -9.75 -11.15 11.41
CA THR A 308 -10.91 -11.93 11.85
C THR A 308 -10.51 -13.17 12.67
N GLN A 309 -9.47 -13.89 12.26
CA GLN A 309 -8.96 -15.04 13.01
C GLN A 309 -8.41 -14.61 14.38
N ILE A 310 -7.56 -13.59 14.41
CA ILE A 310 -6.98 -13.07 15.67
C ILE A 310 -8.05 -12.45 16.56
N ALA A 311 -9.02 -11.72 16.01
CA ALA A 311 -10.14 -11.17 16.78
C ALA A 311 -10.97 -12.28 17.43
N SER A 312 -11.21 -13.39 16.72
CA SER A 312 -11.92 -14.55 17.27
C SER A 312 -11.16 -15.22 18.42
N PHE A 313 -9.83 -15.29 18.30
CA PHE A 313 -8.93 -15.86 19.30
C PHE A 313 -8.82 -14.97 20.54
N ILE A 314 -8.61 -13.66 20.37
CA ILE A 314 -8.44 -12.70 21.46
C ILE A 314 -9.78 -12.41 22.15
N GLY A 315 -10.85 -12.28 21.38
CA GLY A 315 -12.19 -11.92 21.85
C GLY A 315 -12.92 -13.05 22.59
N GLY A 316 -12.30 -14.22 22.75
CA GLY A 316 -12.82 -15.28 23.63
C GLY A 316 -14.19 -15.84 23.24
N ALA A 317 -14.52 -15.86 21.94
CA ALA A 317 -15.79 -16.34 21.39
C ALA A 317 -17.04 -15.48 21.68
N ALA A 318 -17.25 -14.46 20.84
CA ALA A 318 -18.58 -13.85 20.65
C ALA A 318 -19.64 -14.83 20.11
N GLN A 319 -19.25 -16.03 19.60
CA GLN A 319 -20.20 -17.05 19.17
C GLN A 319 -20.99 -17.72 20.31
N THR A 320 -20.65 -17.47 21.58
CA THR A 320 -21.42 -17.96 22.72
C THR A 320 -22.79 -17.28 22.87
N SER A 321 -23.06 -16.22 22.10
CA SER A 321 -24.38 -15.57 22.03
C SER A 321 -25.46 -16.44 21.35
N SER A 322 -25.09 -17.37 20.46
CA SER A 322 -26.07 -18.26 19.81
C SER A 322 -26.69 -19.29 20.76
N ARG A 323 -26.06 -19.59 21.91
CA ARG A 323 -26.56 -20.59 22.87
C ARG A 323 -27.28 -19.99 24.09
N MET A 324 -27.33 -18.66 24.22
CA MET A 324 -28.09 -18.01 25.30
C MET A 324 -29.57 -17.76 24.96
N ARG A 325 -30.05 -18.20 23.77
CA ARG A 325 -31.48 -18.14 23.38
C ARG A 325 -32.30 -19.39 23.72
N THR A 326 -31.73 -20.39 24.39
CA THR A 326 -32.45 -21.63 24.80
C THR A 326 -32.65 -21.78 26.31
N PHE A 327 -32.49 -20.71 27.09
CA PHE A 327 -32.83 -20.68 28.52
C PHE A 327 -33.79 -19.53 28.86
N ILE A 328 -34.85 -19.39 28.06
CA ILE A 328 -36.12 -18.77 28.48
C ILE A 328 -37.22 -19.74 28.07
#